data_AF-A0A4W6G2R9-F1
#
_entry.id   AF-A0A4W6G2R9-F1
#
_cell.length_a   1.000
_cell.length_b   1.000
_cell.length_c   1.000
_cell.angle_alpha   90.00
_cell.angle_beta   90.00
_cell.angle_gamma   90.00
#
_symmetry.space_group_name_H-M   'P 1'
#
loop_
_entity.id
_entity.type
_entity.pdbx_description
1 polymer ?
#
loop_
_entity_poly.entity_id
_entity_poly.type
_entity_poly.pdbx_seq_one_letter_code
_entity_poly.pdbx_strand_id
1 'polypeptide(L)'
;MFNVLISLMLKLVTSCCLIYKLHHHILLMIFYTEVSCVFMESCILPCSFQTDPVIIWFLETQGQLNVHSYYSNQDQLGHQNQFFRGRTSLFKDQISRGNASLQLTGVEVQDQGRYKCHTSTNRGSQDSLINLRVDAPVSKVNMEQVENRIICSSEGIYPEPDLTWSTRPPSNLNLQNQTSIQQTEQQLYNISSSLILSDSETDLSYICTISTRSNSRRAALFKPSKCFKKSWANPNSQTMGSPVWFHLHRTEREKPDQTRMKFVSEALHYTAGTHWFVSEKLNI
;
A
#
# COMPACT_ATOMS: atom_id res chain seq x y z
N MET A 1 -19.94 -53.98 23.52
CA MET A 1 -19.32 -53.17 24.60
C MET A 1 -17.88 -52.76 24.26
N PHE A 2 -17.01 -53.68 23.84
CA PHE A 2 -15.60 -53.42 23.49
C PHE A 2 -15.39 -52.36 22.38
N ASN A 3 -16.14 -52.45 21.28
CA ASN A 3 -16.04 -51.50 20.16
C ASN A 3 -16.47 -50.06 20.52
N VAL A 4 -17.39 -49.92 21.49
CA VAL A 4 -17.85 -48.60 21.96
C VAL A 4 -16.74 -47.93 22.77
N LEU A 5 -16.06 -48.70 23.63
CA LEU A 5 -14.92 -48.23 24.42
C LEU A 5 -13.77 -47.75 23.52
N ILE A 6 -13.43 -48.53 22.48
CA ILE A 6 -12.39 -48.17 21.50
C ILE A 6 -12.75 -46.87 20.76
N SER A 7 -14.01 -46.71 20.34
CA SER A 7 -14.48 -45.50 19.66
C SER A 7 -14.38 -44.25 20.55
N LEU A 8 -14.76 -44.37 21.83
CA LEU A 8 -14.64 -43.28 22.81
C LEU A 8 -13.18 -42.91 23.09
N MET A 9 -12.30 -43.90 23.25
CA MET A 9 -10.86 -43.67 23.46
C MET A 9 -10.23 -42.98 22.25
N LEU A 10 -10.59 -43.37 21.02
CA LEU A 10 -10.08 -42.73 19.81
C LEU A 10 -10.55 -41.27 19.69
N LYS A 11 -11.81 -40.97 20.03
CA LYS A 11 -12.35 -39.59 20.05
C LYS A 11 -11.69 -38.71 21.12
N LEU A 12 -11.37 -39.26 22.29
CA LEU A 12 -10.66 -38.54 23.34
C LEU A 12 -9.21 -38.23 22.94
N VAL A 13 -8.52 -39.20 22.33
CA VAL A 13 -7.15 -39.02 21.84
C VAL A 13 -7.09 -37.98 20.73
N THR A 14 -8.01 -38.02 19.75
CA THR A 14 -8.04 -37.01 18.67
C THR A 14 -8.39 -35.63 19.18
N SER A 15 -9.36 -35.51 20.10
CA SER A 15 -9.70 -34.25 20.78
C SER A 15 -8.51 -33.68 21.56
N CYS A 16 -7.81 -34.51 22.33
CA CYS A 16 -6.62 -34.10 23.08
C CYS A 16 -5.47 -33.65 22.16
N CYS A 17 -5.22 -34.36 21.05
CA CYS A 17 -4.25 -33.96 20.02
C CYS A 17 -4.62 -32.62 19.35
N LEU A 18 -5.91 -32.39 19.07
CA LEU A 18 -6.39 -31.12 18.52
C LEU A 18 -6.22 -29.99 19.52
N ILE A 19 -6.53 -30.21 20.80
CA ILE A 19 -6.35 -29.23 21.87
C ILE A 19 -4.86 -28.92 22.06
N TYR A 20 -3.97 -29.93 22.08
CA TYR A 20 -2.53 -29.70 22.16
C TYR A 20 -1.99 -28.96 20.93
N LYS A 21 -2.45 -29.30 19.73
CA LYS A 21 -2.11 -28.55 18.52
C LYS A 21 -2.65 -27.11 18.58
N LEU A 22 -3.87 -26.89 19.05
CA LEU A 22 -4.43 -25.55 19.24
C LEU A 22 -3.63 -24.78 20.29
N HIS A 23 -3.33 -25.39 21.44
CA HIS A 23 -2.57 -24.77 22.52
C HIS A 23 -1.14 -24.47 22.07
N HIS A 24 -0.47 -25.37 21.35
CA HIS A 24 0.86 -25.15 20.79
C HIS A 24 0.83 -24.09 19.67
N HIS A 25 -0.23 -24.03 18.86
CA HIS A 25 -0.41 -23.00 17.83
C HIS A 25 -0.77 -21.64 18.45
N ILE A 26 -1.48 -21.61 19.58
CA ILE A 26 -1.78 -20.43 20.40
C ILE A 26 -0.55 -20.00 21.20
N LEU A 27 0.26 -20.94 21.71
CA LEU A 27 1.55 -20.68 22.39
C LEU A 27 2.61 -20.17 21.39
N LEU A 28 2.49 -20.54 20.11
CA LEU A 28 3.26 -19.99 18.99
C LEU A 28 2.75 -18.61 18.53
N MET A 29 1.56 -18.16 18.97
CA MET A 29 1.10 -16.78 18.78
C MET A 29 1.81 -15.91 19.81
N ILE A 30 3.10 -15.70 19.59
CA ILE A 30 3.87 -14.68 20.27
C ILE A 30 3.15 -13.34 20.01
N PHE A 31 2.77 -12.63 21.07
CA PHE A 31 2.04 -11.36 20.99
C PHE A 31 2.96 -10.26 20.43
N TYR A 32 3.12 -10.23 19.11
CA TYR A 32 3.78 -9.12 18.42
C TYR A 32 2.79 -7.98 18.20
N THR A 33 3.25 -6.75 18.40
CA THR A 33 2.56 -5.57 17.87
C THR A 33 2.98 -5.39 16.42
N GLU A 34 2.05 -5.43 15.48
CA GLU A 34 2.32 -5.19 14.06
C GLU A 34 2.31 -3.69 13.77
N VAL A 35 3.36 -3.19 13.12
CA VAL A 35 3.50 -1.78 12.72
C VAL A 35 3.87 -1.73 11.24
N SER A 36 3.06 -1.02 10.44
CA SER A 36 3.38 -0.70 9.04
C SER A 36 4.05 0.68 8.98
N CYS A 37 5.25 0.72 8.43
CA CYS A 37 6.04 1.93 8.22
C CYS A 37 6.17 2.24 6.73
N VAL A 38 6.10 3.51 6.36
CA VAL A 38 6.28 3.93 4.96
C VAL A 38 7.76 4.16 4.65
N PHE A 39 8.22 3.65 3.51
CA PHE A 39 9.59 3.82 3.03
C PHE A 39 9.99 5.32 2.96
N MET A 40 11.19 5.64 3.43
CA MET A 40 11.78 6.98 3.56
C MET A 40 11.05 7.95 4.53
N GLU A 41 10.00 7.51 5.21
CA GLU A 41 9.31 8.31 6.22
C GLU A 41 9.83 8.04 7.64
N SER A 42 9.27 8.74 8.63
CA SER A 42 9.50 8.45 10.05
C SER A 42 8.41 7.52 10.58
N CYS A 43 8.80 6.54 11.38
CA CYS A 43 7.91 5.56 11.96
C CYS A 43 8.12 5.44 13.48
N ILE A 44 7.05 5.13 14.21
CA ILE A 44 7.10 5.00 15.68
C ILE A 44 6.83 3.55 16.03
N LEU A 45 7.79 2.93 16.74
CA LEU A 45 7.66 1.59 17.28
C LEU A 45 7.20 1.73 18.74
N PRO A 46 5.98 1.30 19.08
CA PRO A 46 5.41 1.54 20.39
C PRO A 46 6.07 0.65 21.45
N CYS A 47 6.38 1.23 22.60
CA CYS A 47 6.79 0.50 23.80
C CYS A 47 6.45 1.30 25.05
N SER A 48 6.04 0.62 26.11
CA SER A 48 5.67 1.25 27.38
C SER A 48 6.20 0.46 28.57
N PHE A 49 6.36 1.15 29.69
CA PHE A 49 6.86 0.62 30.94
C PHE A 49 6.23 1.36 32.14
N GLN A 50 6.47 0.88 33.36
CA GLN A 50 5.81 1.42 34.57
C GLN A 50 6.71 2.30 35.48
N THR A 51 8.05 2.18 35.46
CA THR A 51 9.00 2.87 36.41
C THR A 51 10.40 3.16 35.80
N ASP A 52 11.24 4.00 36.43
CA ASP A 52 12.59 4.44 35.94
C ASP A 52 13.36 3.35 35.18
N PRO A 53 13.59 3.52 33.86
CA PRO A 53 13.98 2.39 33.04
C PRO A 53 15.43 2.44 32.57
N VAL A 54 16.02 1.26 32.47
CA VAL A 54 16.93 0.93 31.37
C VAL A 54 16.04 0.58 30.17
N ILE A 55 16.22 1.25 29.04
CA ILE A 55 15.50 0.97 27.78
C ILE A 55 16.52 0.52 26.74
N ILE A 56 16.31 -0.64 26.15
CA ILE A 56 17.18 -1.15 25.08
C ILE A 56 16.32 -1.72 23.96
N TRP A 57 16.52 -1.19 22.77
CA TRP A 57 15.92 -1.67 21.53
C TRP A 57 16.91 -2.55 20.77
N PHE A 58 16.43 -3.71 20.34
CA PHE A 58 17.16 -4.63 19.48
C PHE A 58 16.35 -4.97 18.25
N LEU A 59 17.02 -5.19 17.12
CA LEU A 59 16.46 -5.91 15.98
C LEU A 59 16.85 -7.39 16.12
N GLU A 60 15.87 -8.27 16.16
CA GLU A 60 16.04 -9.72 16.30
C GLU A 60 16.58 -10.34 15.00
N THR A 61 17.89 -10.32 14.86
CA THR A 61 18.66 -11.06 13.86
C THR A 61 19.55 -12.10 14.53
N GLN A 62 20.27 -12.92 13.74
CA GLN A 62 21.22 -13.91 14.28
C GLN A 62 22.29 -13.30 15.21
N GLY A 63 22.61 -12.01 15.05
CA GLY A 63 23.57 -11.29 15.88
C GLY A 63 22.96 -10.32 16.90
N GLN A 64 21.63 -10.21 16.99
CA GLN A 64 20.89 -9.20 17.78
C GLN A 64 21.48 -7.78 17.65
N LEU A 65 21.02 -7.02 16.65
CA LEU A 65 21.57 -5.68 16.43
C LEU A 65 21.06 -4.70 17.49
N ASN A 66 21.96 -4.01 18.18
CA ASN A 66 21.59 -2.92 19.09
C ASN A 66 21.10 -1.71 18.27
N VAL A 67 19.83 -1.36 18.43
CA VAL A 67 19.15 -0.29 17.68
C VAL A 67 19.25 1.03 18.42
N HIS A 68 18.97 1.02 19.74
CA HIS A 68 19.04 2.20 20.58
C HIS A 68 19.11 1.78 22.05
N SER A 69 19.84 2.52 22.88
CA SER A 69 19.97 2.24 24.31
C SER A 69 19.84 3.54 25.11
N TYR A 70 19.11 3.51 26.21
CA TYR A 70 18.94 4.64 27.12
C TYR A 70 18.98 4.15 28.57
N TYR A 71 19.88 4.72 29.35
CA TYR A 71 19.98 4.50 30.79
C TYR A 71 20.82 5.61 31.43
N SER A 72 20.74 5.74 32.75
CA SER A 72 21.38 6.85 33.50
C SER A 72 20.96 8.22 32.96
N ASN A 73 19.69 8.33 32.54
CA ASN A 73 19.07 9.53 31.97
C ASN A 73 19.71 10.07 30.68
N GLN A 74 20.41 9.22 29.92
CA GLN A 74 21.09 9.62 28.69
C GLN A 74 21.04 8.51 27.62
N ASP A 75 21.15 8.91 26.35
CA ASP A 75 21.28 7.96 25.24
C ASP A 75 22.70 7.36 25.25
N GLN A 76 22.77 6.05 25.01
CA GLN A 76 23.99 5.26 25.13
C GLN A 76 24.39 4.75 23.75
N LEU A 77 24.82 5.69 22.91
CA LEU A 77 25.04 5.47 21.47
C LEU A 77 26.36 4.77 21.13
N GLY A 78 27.25 4.56 22.11
CA GLY A 78 28.57 3.97 21.89
C GLY A 78 28.54 2.57 21.26
N HIS A 79 27.54 1.76 21.62
CA HIS A 79 27.34 0.40 21.10
C HIS A 79 26.23 0.29 20.05
N GLN A 80 25.68 1.43 19.61
CA GLN A 80 24.65 1.44 18.58
C GLN A 80 25.21 0.91 17.26
N ASN A 81 24.47 -0.03 16.66
CA ASN A 81 24.83 -0.57 15.36
C ASN A 81 24.83 0.55 14.29
N GLN A 82 25.81 0.49 13.39
CA GLN A 82 26.02 1.52 12.37
C GLN A 82 24.79 1.81 11.49
N PHE A 83 23.95 0.80 11.21
CA PHE A 83 22.75 0.96 10.37
C PHE A 83 21.67 1.86 10.99
N PHE A 84 21.71 2.10 12.31
CA PHE A 84 20.74 2.90 13.04
C PHE A 84 21.29 4.25 13.52
N ARG A 85 22.58 4.52 13.30
CA ARG A 85 23.22 5.76 13.77
C ARG A 85 22.57 6.99 13.12
N GLY A 86 22.16 7.93 13.96
CA GLY A 86 21.50 9.17 13.52
C GLY A 86 20.06 8.99 13.01
N ARG A 87 19.51 7.77 13.05
CA ARG A 87 18.16 7.46 12.56
C ARG A 87 17.16 7.16 13.68
N THR A 88 17.62 7.04 14.93
CA THR A 88 16.75 6.63 16.04
C THR A 88 16.74 7.63 17.19
N SER A 89 15.57 7.81 17.80
CA SER A 89 15.42 8.64 19.00
C SER A 89 14.29 8.14 19.89
N LEU A 90 14.36 8.45 21.19
CA LEU A 90 13.29 8.25 22.16
C LEU A 90 12.60 9.58 22.49
N PHE A 91 11.34 9.50 22.89
CA PHE A 91 10.55 10.65 23.37
C PHE A 91 10.93 10.99 24.81
N LYS A 92 12.09 11.64 25.00
CA LYS A 92 12.72 11.89 26.32
C LYS A 92 11.78 12.58 27.33
N ASP A 93 10.96 13.52 26.87
CA ASP A 93 9.97 14.24 27.68
C ASP A 93 8.83 13.36 28.19
N GLN A 94 8.64 12.18 27.58
CA GLN A 94 7.58 11.22 27.90
C GLN A 94 8.10 9.97 28.62
N ILE A 95 9.42 9.80 28.75
CA ILE A 95 10.00 8.67 29.49
C ILE A 95 9.49 8.64 30.92
N SER A 96 9.47 9.77 31.63
CA SER A 96 8.93 9.84 33.00
C SER A 96 7.47 9.37 33.15
N ARG A 97 6.73 9.29 32.05
CA ARG A 97 5.32 8.84 31.98
C ARG A 97 5.18 7.41 31.46
N GLY A 98 6.28 6.67 31.35
CA GLY A 98 6.28 5.27 30.90
C GLY A 98 6.35 5.08 29.39
N ASN A 99 6.73 6.10 28.60
CA ASN A 99 6.87 5.95 27.15
C ASN A 99 8.32 5.58 26.78
N ALA A 100 8.51 4.38 26.23
CA ALA A 100 9.78 3.88 25.70
C ALA A 100 9.75 3.70 24.17
N SER A 101 8.78 4.31 23.50
CA SER A 101 8.60 4.20 22.05
C SER A 101 9.80 4.78 21.30
N LEU A 102 10.18 4.09 20.23
CA LEU A 102 11.31 4.47 19.38
C LEU A 102 10.80 5.15 18.12
N GLN A 103 11.29 6.34 17.83
CA GLN A 103 11.15 6.93 16.50
C GLN A 103 12.33 6.49 15.63
N LEU A 104 12.04 5.87 14.48
CA LEU A 104 12.99 5.51 13.44
C LEU A 104 12.72 6.39 12.21
N THR A 105 13.73 7.10 11.71
CA THR A 105 13.61 8.05 10.60
C THR A 105 14.24 7.52 9.32
N GLY A 106 13.64 7.84 8.18
CA GLY A 106 14.15 7.45 6.87
C GLY A 106 14.11 5.94 6.71
N VAL A 107 12.97 5.31 7.00
CA VAL A 107 12.79 3.85 7.02
C VAL A 107 13.19 3.23 5.67
N GLU A 108 14.00 2.19 5.70
CA GLU A 108 14.46 1.42 4.55
C GLU A 108 13.88 0.00 4.58
N VAL A 109 13.89 -0.71 3.44
CA VAL A 109 13.37 -2.09 3.36
C VAL A 109 14.09 -3.04 4.33
N GLN A 110 15.37 -2.80 4.55
CA GLN A 110 16.26 -3.56 5.43
C GLN A 110 15.91 -3.42 6.91
N ASP A 111 15.15 -2.38 7.30
CA ASP A 111 14.68 -2.22 8.67
C ASP A 111 13.51 -3.16 8.99
N GLN A 112 12.91 -3.81 7.99
CA GLN A 112 11.81 -4.76 8.18
C GLN A 112 12.23 -5.93 9.06
N GLY A 113 11.44 -6.24 10.09
CA GLY A 113 11.71 -7.36 10.96
C GLY A 113 11.14 -7.21 12.36
N ARG A 114 11.54 -8.13 13.23
CA ARG A 114 11.10 -8.17 14.62
C ARG A 114 12.04 -7.35 15.49
N TYR A 115 11.48 -6.37 16.18
CA TYR A 115 12.15 -5.56 17.16
C TYR A 115 11.75 -6.01 18.56
N LYS A 116 12.71 -5.94 19.47
CA LYS A 116 12.49 -6.17 20.89
C LYS A 116 12.81 -4.91 21.66
N CYS A 117 11.83 -4.40 22.38
CA CYS A 117 12.00 -3.37 23.40
C CYS A 117 12.18 -4.06 24.75
N HIS A 118 13.39 -4.05 25.27
CA HIS A 118 13.70 -4.50 26.62
C HIS A 118 13.64 -3.28 27.56
N THR A 119 12.81 -3.37 28.59
CA THR A 119 12.76 -2.37 29.65
C THR A 119 13.09 -3.04 30.97
N SER A 120 13.97 -2.44 31.77
CA SER A 120 14.32 -2.95 33.11
C SER A 120 14.18 -1.86 34.13
N THR A 121 13.51 -2.19 35.23
CA THR A 121 13.19 -1.27 36.32
C THR A 121 13.47 -1.94 37.66
N ASN A 122 13.37 -1.19 38.75
CA ASN A 122 13.40 -1.72 40.11
C ASN A 122 12.30 -2.76 40.42
N ARG A 123 11.23 -2.84 39.63
CA ARG A 123 10.16 -3.84 39.78
C ARG A 123 10.38 -5.10 38.95
N GLY A 124 11.41 -5.11 38.10
CA GLY A 124 11.70 -6.19 37.17
C GLY A 124 11.85 -5.71 35.73
N SER A 125 12.07 -6.67 34.84
CA SER A 125 12.23 -6.42 33.40
C SER A 125 11.04 -6.93 32.60
N GLN A 126 10.75 -6.25 31.49
CA GLN A 126 9.69 -6.58 30.55
C GLN A 126 10.22 -6.45 29.11
N ASP A 127 9.86 -7.44 28.28
CA ASP A 127 10.09 -7.41 26.84
C ASP A 127 8.78 -7.13 26.11
N SER A 128 8.81 -6.20 25.17
CA SER A 128 7.75 -6.00 24.18
C SER A 128 8.30 -6.32 22.79
N LEU A 129 7.54 -7.09 22.01
CA LEU A 129 7.95 -7.51 20.67
C LEU A 129 7.11 -6.79 19.62
N ILE A 130 7.77 -6.15 18.66
CA ILE A 130 7.15 -5.36 17.60
C ILE A 130 7.58 -5.98 16.27
N ASN A 131 6.62 -6.30 15.40
CA ASN A 131 6.92 -6.70 14.03
C ASN A 131 6.73 -5.49 13.11
N LEU A 132 7.84 -4.95 12.61
CA LEU A 132 7.85 -3.83 11.68
C LEU A 132 7.76 -4.37 10.26
N ARG A 133 6.74 -3.91 9.51
CA ARG A 133 6.58 -4.11 8.07
C ARG A 133 6.86 -2.81 7.35
N VAL A 134 7.55 -2.89 6.21
CA VAL A 134 7.84 -1.71 5.38
C VAL A 134 6.92 -1.74 4.17
N ASP A 135 6.30 -0.60 3.87
CA ASP A 135 5.44 -0.42 2.70
C ASP A 135 5.97 0.78 1.88
N ALA A 136 6.22 0.58 0.59
CA ALA A 136 6.41 1.67 -0.37
C ALA A 136 5.20 1.65 -1.31
N PRO A 137 4.18 2.50 -1.04
CA PRO A 137 2.89 2.40 -1.71
C PRO A 137 2.98 2.76 -3.19
N VAL A 138 2.04 2.22 -3.98
CA VAL A 138 1.91 2.61 -5.39
C VAL A 138 1.54 4.09 -5.45
N SER A 139 2.48 4.93 -5.89
CA SER A 139 2.29 6.38 -5.96
C SER A 139 1.53 6.77 -7.23
N LYS A 140 2.06 6.36 -8.39
CA LYS A 140 1.52 6.68 -9.72
C LYS A 140 1.56 5.46 -10.63
N VAL A 141 0.51 5.30 -11.44
CA VAL A 141 0.47 4.31 -12.53
C VAL A 141 0.55 5.09 -13.84
N ASN A 142 1.62 4.87 -14.58
CA ASN A 142 1.79 5.42 -15.93
C ASN A 142 1.14 4.48 -16.93
N MET A 143 0.47 5.05 -17.92
CA MET A 143 -0.19 4.29 -18.97
C MET A 143 -0.07 5.02 -20.29
N GLU A 144 0.55 4.36 -21.25
CA GLU A 144 0.85 4.93 -22.56
C GLU A 144 0.60 3.91 -23.67
N GLN A 145 0.34 4.41 -24.88
CA GLN A 145 0.21 3.58 -26.06
C GLN A 145 1.43 3.80 -26.95
N VAL A 146 2.16 2.71 -27.22
CA VAL A 146 3.28 2.68 -28.17
C VAL A 146 2.87 1.76 -29.30
N GLU A 147 2.65 2.33 -30.49
CA GLU A 147 2.14 1.62 -31.66
C GLU A 147 0.83 0.86 -31.36
N ASN A 148 0.87 -0.47 -31.43
CA ASN A 148 -0.25 -1.37 -31.16
C ASN A 148 -0.17 -2.04 -29.77
N ARG A 149 0.65 -1.50 -28.86
CA ARG A 149 0.81 -2.00 -27.49
C ARG A 149 0.48 -0.90 -26.48
N ILE A 150 -0.25 -1.27 -25.43
CA ILE A 150 -0.42 -0.42 -24.24
C ILE A 150 0.62 -0.85 -23.23
N ILE A 151 1.38 0.09 -22.71
CA ILE A 151 2.36 -0.12 -21.64
C ILE A 151 1.79 0.51 -20.37
N CYS A 152 1.75 -0.28 -19.30
CA CYS A 152 1.42 0.17 -17.97
C CYS A 152 2.62 -0.04 -17.05
N SER A 153 3.05 1.00 -16.34
CA SER A 153 4.24 0.91 -15.48
C SER A 153 4.11 1.71 -14.18
N SER A 154 4.86 1.27 -13.17
CA SER A 154 5.04 1.94 -11.90
C SER A 154 6.37 1.52 -11.26
N GLU A 155 6.93 2.37 -10.41
CA GLU A 155 8.29 2.24 -9.89
C GLU A 155 8.35 2.49 -8.38
N GLY A 156 9.35 1.93 -7.72
CA GLY A 156 9.64 2.19 -6.31
C GLY A 156 8.63 1.58 -5.34
N ILE A 157 8.05 0.42 -5.66
CA ILE A 157 6.98 -0.21 -4.88
C ILE A 157 7.55 -1.28 -3.95
N TYR A 158 7.00 -1.43 -2.75
CA TYR A 158 7.34 -2.52 -1.84
C TYR A 158 6.14 -2.85 -0.95
N PRO A 159 5.80 -4.12 -0.71
CA PRO A 159 6.44 -5.36 -1.22
C PRO A 159 6.20 -5.57 -2.73
N GLU A 160 6.57 -6.74 -3.25
CA GLU A 160 6.30 -7.13 -4.64
C GLU A 160 4.82 -6.90 -5.01
N PRO A 161 4.51 -6.12 -6.05
CA PRO A 161 3.14 -5.76 -6.42
C PRO A 161 2.49 -6.75 -7.39
N ASP A 162 1.17 -6.85 -7.29
CA ASP A 162 0.33 -7.52 -8.28
C ASP A 162 -0.14 -6.53 -9.35
N LEU A 163 -0.26 -7.02 -10.60
CA LEU A 163 -0.79 -6.25 -11.72
C LEU A 163 -1.89 -7.01 -12.44
N THR A 164 -3.03 -6.35 -12.65
CA THR A 164 -4.18 -6.91 -13.36
C THR A 164 -4.66 -5.97 -14.45
N TRP A 165 -5.10 -6.56 -15.56
CA TRP A 165 -5.74 -5.88 -16.67
C TRP A 165 -7.24 -6.15 -16.68
N SER A 166 -8.03 -5.12 -16.97
CA SER A 166 -9.47 -5.24 -17.17
C SER A 166 -9.95 -4.24 -18.23
N THR A 167 -11.19 -4.37 -18.68
CA THR A 167 -11.79 -3.41 -19.62
C THR A 167 -13.10 -2.85 -19.08
N ARG A 168 -13.46 -1.64 -19.53
CA ARG A 168 -14.79 -1.07 -19.39
C ARG A 168 -15.35 -0.73 -20.78
N PRO A 169 -16.52 -1.27 -21.17
CA PRO A 169 -17.29 -2.32 -20.48
C PRO A 169 -16.49 -3.63 -20.31
N PRO A 170 -16.88 -4.50 -19.36
CA PRO A 170 -16.28 -5.82 -19.21
C PRO A 170 -16.41 -6.59 -20.53
N SER A 171 -15.29 -7.11 -21.04
CA SER A 171 -15.24 -7.87 -22.27
C SER A 171 -14.68 -9.26 -22.00
N ASN A 172 -15.13 -10.26 -22.77
CA ASN A 172 -14.60 -11.63 -22.70
C ASN A 172 -13.29 -11.79 -23.51
N LEU A 173 -12.57 -10.69 -23.76
CA LEU A 173 -11.33 -10.72 -24.51
C LEU A 173 -10.23 -11.40 -23.67
N ASN A 174 -9.53 -12.36 -24.28
CA ASN A 174 -8.30 -12.87 -23.69
C ASN A 174 -7.19 -11.82 -23.88
N LEU A 175 -6.89 -11.10 -22.81
CA LEU A 175 -5.89 -10.03 -22.80
C LEU A 175 -4.48 -10.64 -22.77
N GLN A 176 -3.87 -10.77 -23.94
CA GLN A 176 -2.47 -11.21 -24.10
C GLN A 176 -1.53 -10.12 -23.57
N ASN A 177 -1.15 -10.26 -22.30
CA ASN A 177 -0.26 -9.36 -21.60
C ASN A 177 1.08 -10.02 -21.26
N GLN A 178 2.11 -9.21 -21.15
CA GLN A 178 3.44 -9.63 -20.71
C GLN A 178 3.90 -8.67 -19.62
N THR A 179 4.02 -9.19 -18.40
CA THR A 179 4.44 -8.43 -17.21
C THR A 179 5.89 -8.74 -16.88
N SER A 180 6.64 -7.69 -16.55
CA SER A 180 8.03 -7.73 -16.09
C SER A 180 8.12 -7.03 -14.75
N ILE A 181 8.83 -7.66 -13.81
CA ILE A 181 9.11 -7.15 -12.47
C ILE A 181 10.63 -7.12 -12.33
N GLN A 182 11.15 -5.99 -11.86
CA GLN A 182 12.57 -5.79 -11.62
C GLN A 182 12.76 -5.26 -10.20
N GLN A 183 13.72 -5.82 -9.48
CA GLN A 183 14.08 -5.37 -8.14
C GLN A 183 15.28 -4.42 -8.21
N THR A 184 15.19 -3.27 -7.54
CA THR A 184 16.27 -2.28 -7.45
C THR A 184 17.29 -2.68 -6.39
N GLU A 185 18.45 -2.00 -6.38
CA GLU A 185 19.47 -2.18 -5.32
C GLU A 185 18.95 -1.86 -3.91
N GLN A 186 17.95 -0.99 -3.82
CA GLN A 186 17.25 -0.62 -2.58
C GLN A 186 16.15 -1.63 -2.20
N GLN A 187 16.05 -2.76 -2.92
CA GLN A 187 15.06 -3.82 -2.74
C GLN A 187 13.61 -3.42 -3.07
N LEU A 188 13.40 -2.29 -3.74
CA LEU A 188 12.09 -1.88 -4.26
C LEU A 188 11.79 -2.55 -5.60
N TYR A 189 10.53 -2.56 -6.01
CA TYR A 189 10.06 -3.18 -7.24
C TYR A 189 9.59 -2.15 -8.26
N ASN A 190 10.09 -2.30 -9.48
CA ASN A 190 9.58 -1.65 -10.67
C ASN A 190 8.80 -2.68 -11.47
N ILE A 191 7.55 -2.36 -11.80
CA ILE A 191 6.64 -3.25 -12.53
C ILE A 191 6.22 -2.59 -13.84
N SER A 192 6.25 -3.37 -14.91
CA SER A 192 5.80 -2.94 -16.23
C SER A 192 5.06 -4.07 -16.92
N SER A 193 3.92 -3.78 -17.52
CA SER A 193 3.14 -4.74 -18.30
C SER A 193 2.78 -4.17 -19.66
N SER A 194 3.00 -4.96 -20.70
CA SER A 194 2.60 -4.63 -22.07
C SER A 194 1.41 -5.46 -22.49
N LEU A 195 0.40 -4.82 -23.05
CA LEU A 195 -0.81 -5.45 -23.58
C LEU A 195 -0.88 -5.22 -25.09
N ILE A 196 -0.90 -6.29 -25.88
CA ILE A 196 -1.04 -6.20 -27.33
C ILE A 196 -2.50 -5.94 -27.67
N LEU A 197 -2.76 -4.89 -28.45
CA LEU A 197 -4.11 -4.56 -28.87
C LEU A 197 -4.49 -5.39 -30.10
N SER A 198 -5.66 -6.01 -30.05
CA SER A 198 -6.28 -6.54 -31.25
C SER A 198 -6.92 -5.41 -32.07
N ASP A 199 -7.01 -5.63 -33.37
CA ASP A 199 -7.58 -4.68 -34.33
C ASP A 199 -9.13 -4.64 -34.32
N SER A 200 -9.75 -5.25 -33.30
CA SER A 200 -11.21 -5.29 -33.16
C SER A 200 -11.77 -3.87 -32.96
N GLU A 201 -12.84 -3.56 -33.69
CA GLU A 201 -13.53 -2.27 -33.59
C GLU A 201 -14.37 -2.22 -32.32
N THR A 202 -13.74 -1.88 -31.20
CA THR A 202 -14.43 -1.81 -29.90
C THR A 202 -14.07 -0.52 -29.17
N ASP A 203 -15.10 0.17 -28.66
CA ASP A 203 -14.96 1.34 -27.80
C ASP A 203 -14.67 0.88 -26.37
N LEU A 204 -13.45 0.38 -26.14
CA LEU A 204 -13.03 -0.16 -24.84
C LEU A 204 -12.09 0.79 -24.11
N SER A 205 -12.36 0.96 -22.81
CA SER A 205 -11.40 1.52 -21.87
C SER A 205 -10.60 0.38 -21.24
N TYR A 206 -9.32 0.27 -21.58
CA TYR A 206 -8.40 -0.66 -20.95
C TYR A 206 -7.95 -0.07 -19.61
N ILE A 207 -7.92 -0.90 -18.57
CA ILE A 207 -7.62 -0.49 -17.21
C ILE A 207 -6.52 -1.40 -16.69
N CYS A 208 -5.42 -0.78 -16.28
CA CYS A 208 -4.35 -1.45 -15.56
C CYS A 208 -4.47 -1.11 -14.08
N THR A 209 -4.52 -2.12 -13.23
CA THR A 209 -4.58 -1.97 -11.77
C THR A 209 -3.35 -2.61 -11.15
N ILE A 210 -2.59 -1.80 -10.40
CA ILE A 210 -1.42 -2.25 -9.64
C ILE A 210 -1.81 -2.19 -8.16
N SER A 211 -1.56 -3.27 -7.43
CA SER A 211 -1.93 -3.39 -6.03
C SER A 211 -0.84 -4.03 -5.19
N THR A 212 -0.73 -3.58 -3.97
CA THR A 212 0.00 -4.22 -2.88
C THR A 212 -0.96 -4.42 -1.70
N ARG A 213 -0.45 -5.00 -0.61
CA ARG A 213 -1.18 -5.04 0.66
C ARG A 213 -1.50 -3.65 1.23
N SER A 214 -0.73 -2.61 0.88
CA SER A 214 -0.88 -1.26 1.43
C SER A 214 -1.93 -0.44 0.67
N ASN A 215 -1.93 -0.51 -0.66
CA ASN A 215 -2.86 0.25 -1.48
C ASN A 215 -3.00 -0.32 -2.90
N SER A 216 -3.99 0.21 -3.62
CA SER A 216 -4.16 -0.05 -5.05
C SER A 216 -4.33 1.26 -5.83
N ARG A 217 -3.77 1.29 -7.03
CA ARG A 217 -3.90 2.38 -8.00
C ARG A 217 -4.19 1.80 -9.38
N ARG A 218 -4.90 2.57 -10.19
CA ARG A 218 -5.22 2.18 -11.56
C ARG A 218 -5.11 3.35 -12.52
N ALA A 219 -4.76 3.03 -13.75
CA ALA A 219 -4.84 3.94 -14.87
C ALA A 219 -5.78 3.35 -15.93
N ALA A 220 -6.35 4.22 -16.76
CA ALA A 220 -7.24 3.81 -17.83
C ALA A 220 -6.89 4.53 -19.13
N LEU A 221 -6.93 3.79 -20.24
CA LEU A 221 -6.74 4.32 -21.59
C LEU A 221 -7.93 3.92 -22.45
N PHE A 222 -8.58 4.90 -23.07
CA PHE A 222 -9.72 4.68 -23.94
C PHE A 222 -9.26 4.52 -25.39
N LYS A 223 -9.62 3.39 -26.02
CA LYS A 223 -9.39 3.14 -27.44
C LYS A 223 -10.73 3.33 -28.18
N PRO A 224 -10.89 4.41 -28.97
CA PRO A 224 -12.07 4.57 -29.80
C PRO A 224 -12.02 3.62 -31.01
N SER A 225 -13.19 3.15 -31.43
CA SER A 225 -13.40 2.37 -32.64
C SER A 225 -12.97 3.15 -33.91
N LYS A 226 -12.63 2.41 -34.97
CA LYS A 226 -12.19 3.01 -36.25
C LYS A 226 -13.27 3.88 -36.88
N CYS A 227 -14.56 3.55 -36.70
CA CYS A 227 -15.68 4.37 -37.16
C CYS A 227 -15.72 5.73 -36.44
N PHE A 228 -15.48 5.74 -35.12
CA PHE A 228 -15.38 6.98 -34.36
C PHE A 228 -14.20 7.84 -34.83
N LYS A 229 -13.03 7.27 -35.14
CA LYS A 229 -11.89 8.05 -35.66
C LYS A 229 -12.18 8.76 -37.01
N LYS A 230 -13.01 8.17 -37.88
CA LYS A 230 -13.35 8.76 -39.19
C LYS A 230 -14.24 10.00 -39.09
N SER A 231 -15.12 10.12 -38.09
CA SER A 231 -15.99 11.30 -37.96
C SER A 231 -15.22 12.58 -37.60
N TRP A 232 -14.02 12.45 -37.01
CA TRP A 232 -13.15 13.57 -36.65
C TRP A 232 -12.10 13.90 -37.72
N ALA A 233 -11.89 13.01 -38.69
CA ALA A 233 -10.88 13.15 -39.75
C ALA A 233 -11.51 13.55 -41.10
N ASN A 234 -12.47 14.47 -41.11
CA ASN A 234 -13.04 14.98 -42.36
C ASN A 234 -12.24 16.19 -42.87
N PRO A 235 -11.55 16.13 -44.03
CA PRO A 235 -10.80 17.25 -44.57
C PRO A 235 -11.66 18.31 -45.28
N ASN A 236 -12.98 18.08 -45.44
CA ASN A 236 -13.86 18.90 -46.28
C ASN A 236 -15.05 19.54 -45.54
N SER A 237 -14.91 19.96 -44.27
CA SER A 237 -15.91 20.83 -43.64
C SER A 237 -15.60 22.31 -43.85
N GLN A 238 -15.72 22.79 -45.10
CA GLN A 238 -16.06 24.19 -45.28
C GLN A 238 -17.53 24.37 -44.87
N THR A 239 -17.74 25.17 -43.82
CA THR A 239 -19.00 25.70 -43.29
C THR A 239 -19.88 24.76 -42.45
N MET A 240 -19.77 24.88 -41.12
CA MET A 240 -20.77 25.50 -40.21
C MET A 240 -20.62 24.92 -38.79
N GLY A 241 -20.34 25.81 -37.82
CA GLY A 241 -20.51 25.58 -36.38
C GLY A 241 -19.26 25.06 -35.65
N SER A 242 -18.69 25.89 -34.78
CA SER A 242 -17.63 25.53 -33.83
C SER A 242 -17.93 24.26 -33.03
N PRO A 243 -16.91 23.48 -32.63
CA PRO A 243 -17.11 22.31 -31.79
C PRO A 243 -17.65 22.70 -30.41
N VAL A 244 -18.81 22.17 -30.05
CA VAL A 244 -19.36 22.22 -28.69
C VAL A 244 -18.63 21.17 -27.87
N TRP A 245 -17.73 21.61 -26.98
CA TRP A 245 -17.08 20.73 -26.02
C TRP A 245 -18.04 20.41 -24.87
N PHE A 246 -18.41 19.14 -24.71
CA PHE A 246 -19.06 18.68 -23.47
C PHE A 246 -18.00 18.58 -22.37
N HIS A 247 -17.96 19.56 -21.46
CA HIS A 247 -17.26 19.39 -20.19
C HIS A 247 -18.08 18.49 -19.27
N LEU A 248 -17.60 17.26 -19.03
CA LEU A 248 -18.08 16.42 -17.94
C LEU A 248 -17.66 17.06 -16.61
N HIS A 249 -18.54 17.86 -16.01
CA HIS A 249 -18.37 18.25 -14.62
C HIS A 249 -18.60 17.04 -13.71
N ARG A 250 -17.67 16.82 -12.78
CA ARG A 250 -17.83 15.92 -11.63
C ARG A 250 -18.93 16.50 -10.74
N THR A 251 -20.09 15.86 -10.68
CA THR A 251 -21.13 16.19 -9.70
C THR A 251 -20.68 15.75 -8.31
N GLU A 252 -20.59 16.71 -7.38
CA GLU A 252 -20.47 16.45 -5.95
C GLU A 252 -21.70 15.75 -5.38
N ARG A 253 -21.47 15.10 -4.24
CA ARG A 253 -22.40 14.28 -3.45
C ARG A 253 -23.72 15.02 -3.13
N GLU A 254 -24.84 14.31 -3.23
CA GLU A 254 -25.93 14.44 -2.26
C GLU A 254 -26.82 13.18 -2.16
N LYS A 255 -27.44 13.03 -0.99
CA LYS A 255 -28.17 11.86 -0.44
C LYS A 255 -29.53 11.59 -1.13
N PRO A 256 -30.18 10.44 -0.87
CA PRO A 256 -31.31 9.96 -1.65
C PRO A 256 -32.64 10.51 -1.14
N ASP A 257 -33.38 11.24 -1.97
CA ASP A 257 -34.84 11.13 -1.99
C ASP A 257 -35.42 11.56 -3.34
N GLN A 258 -36.62 11.06 -3.57
CA GLN A 258 -37.42 10.93 -4.78
C GLN A 258 -37.61 12.20 -5.65
N THR A 259 -37.73 11.96 -6.97
CA THR A 259 -38.63 12.63 -7.96
C THR A 259 -37.97 13.42 -9.11
N ARG A 260 -37.95 12.78 -10.30
CA ARG A 260 -38.13 13.34 -11.66
C ARG A 260 -37.34 14.63 -12.02
N MET A 261 -36.16 14.50 -12.64
CA MET A 261 -35.47 15.64 -13.27
C MET A 261 -36.06 16.00 -14.64
N LYS A 262 -36.46 17.26 -14.78
CA LYS A 262 -36.72 17.95 -16.04
C LYS A 262 -35.38 18.41 -16.63
N PHE A 263 -35.19 18.29 -17.94
CA PHE A 263 -34.10 18.94 -18.64
C PHE A 263 -34.52 20.37 -19.01
N VAL A 264 -33.74 21.37 -18.58
CA VAL A 264 -33.84 22.75 -19.09
C VAL A 264 -32.55 23.02 -19.86
N SER A 265 -32.66 23.38 -21.13
CA SER A 265 -31.53 23.83 -21.96
C SER A 265 -31.58 25.36 -22.07
N GLU A 266 -30.57 26.05 -21.54
CA GLU A 266 -30.30 27.46 -21.86
C GLU A 266 -28.93 27.55 -22.51
N ALA A 267 -28.87 28.23 -23.66
CA ALA A 267 -27.66 28.49 -24.41
C ALA A 267 -27.12 29.87 -24.00
N LEU A 268 -25.83 29.94 -23.66
CA LEU A 268 -25.11 31.21 -23.52
C LEU A 268 -23.85 31.22 -24.39
N HIS A 269 -23.67 32.33 -25.09
CA HIS A 269 -22.62 32.59 -26.06
C HIS A 269 -21.29 33.02 -25.40
N TYR A 270 -20.22 32.72 -26.12
CA TYR A 270 -18.77 32.94 -25.93
C TYR A 270 -18.30 34.29 -25.37
N THR A 271 -17.14 34.29 -24.68
CA THR A 271 -15.94 35.08 -25.05
C THR A 271 -14.65 34.49 -24.43
N ALA A 272 -13.56 34.53 -25.19
CA ALA A 272 -12.28 33.85 -24.95
C ALA A 272 -11.31 34.60 -24.03
N GLY A 273 -10.44 33.88 -23.29
CA GLY A 273 -9.23 34.46 -22.69
C GLY A 273 -8.61 33.67 -21.53
N THR A 274 -7.41 33.14 -21.79
CA THR A 274 -6.27 32.89 -20.86
C THR A 274 -6.37 31.88 -19.69
N HIS A 275 -5.53 30.84 -19.81
CA HIS A 275 -4.77 30.07 -18.79
C HIS A 275 -5.38 29.81 -17.40
N TRP A 276 -5.56 28.53 -17.05
CA TRP A 276 -5.44 28.05 -15.66
C TRP A 276 -4.83 26.63 -15.59
N PHE A 277 -3.77 26.49 -14.78
CA PHE A 277 -3.25 25.21 -14.29
C PHE A 277 -3.99 24.86 -12.99
N VAL A 278 -4.34 23.59 -12.77
CA VAL A 278 -4.68 23.09 -11.44
C VAL A 278 -3.95 21.78 -11.17
N SER A 279 -2.99 21.86 -10.25
CA SER A 279 -2.45 20.74 -9.47
C SER A 279 -3.34 20.59 -8.23
N GLU A 280 -3.79 19.38 -7.92
CA GLU A 280 -4.45 19.09 -6.64
C GLU A 280 -3.47 18.36 -5.71
N LYS A 281 -3.12 19.03 -4.60
CA LYS A 281 -2.70 18.44 -3.34
C LYS A 281 -3.97 18.00 -2.59
N LEU A 282 -3.95 16.81 -2.00
CA LEU A 282 -4.89 16.43 -0.95
C LEU A 282 -4.15 16.45 0.38
N ASN A 283 -4.56 17.35 1.27
CA ASN A 283 -4.29 17.27 2.70
C ASN A 283 -5.61 17.50 3.44
N ILE A 284 -6.00 16.45 4.17
CA ILE A 284 -6.97 16.34 5.28
C ILE A 284 -8.42 16.75 4.98
#